data_AF-A0A0Q9R6K9-F1
#
_entry.id   AF-A0A0Q9R6K9-F1
#
_cell.length_a   1.000
_cell.length_b   1.000
_cell.length_c   1.000
_cell.angle_alpha   90.00
_cell.angle_beta   90.00
_cell.angle_gamma   90.00
#
_symmetry.space_group_name_H-M   'P 1'
#
loop_
_entity.id
_entity.type
_entity.pdbx_description
1 polymer ?
#
loop_
_entity_poly.entity_id
_entity_poly.type
_entity_poly.pdbx_seq_one_letter_code
_entity_poly.pdbx_strand_id
1 'polypeptide(L)'
;MNNNPKRLPIRPSPRDDESLVSYIYRLAYANYYDDVSIVYDLLGIDINKIRTHGFQLGNEKIDTSILSGITGIDQIVFDSLSLNIKNSNSVIQNTIDQFVIRNIKKQFCPLCLKESIYYREIWDINIYTRCHIHNCLLMCRCIQCNRHLTNQDILRGLCKCGYLISGNLIVGCDNSHLAQLISSKIKKSGMGNRITYIIAEEFEKLEIDLILFLIIFLSIKISHGFYNRRIAFTESSDVHYNDKVVNEAFGIFTNWPQSFYNFLNEFREIPKKDQLLNGIKKDFGRFHYEIKKLSQIPSFRFITDEYQNYLQYIWDGRAELRDFKANVSNGYITESQASQLLGMKKSSIDFELLISSGLIAGEIICKPSKNIILIDKQSLDYYIQQNPRFNKDKLEADIAMKQGYINISDAAEILQISIRSVLKITRENRVKRGHSYYIKKDFIVMLEELIIHRSKVFNNELSLILLYQSQKYFNRVTKGTLIDYYKFLFKSAIQVYIKPGKLGLNKLYFDKQQLTQAIESFVYLEKEVT
;
A
#
# COMPACT_ATOMS: atom_id res chain seq x y z
N MET A 1 -51.92 -45.52 -20.21
CA MET A 1 -52.47 -44.16 -20.39
C MET A 1 -51.30 -43.25 -20.70
N ASN A 2 -51.31 -42.60 -21.86
CA ASN A 2 -50.23 -41.71 -22.32
C ASN A 2 -50.15 -40.48 -21.39
N ASN A 3 -49.24 -40.49 -20.42
CA ASN A 3 -48.89 -39.33 -19.60
C ASN A 3 -48.01 -38.34 -20.39
N ASN A 4 -48.51 -37.83 -21.51
CA ASN A 4 -47.95 -36.60 -22.04
C ASN A 4 -48.38 -35.47 -21.09
N PRO A 5 -47.45 -34.71 -20.48
CA PRO A 5 -47.80 -33.58 -19.65
C PRO A 5 -48.66 -32.61 -20.49
N LYS A 6 -49.82 -32.22 -19.96
CA LYS A 6 -50.69 -31.25 -20.63
C LYS A 6 -49.89 -29.96 -20.79
N ARG A 7 -49.56 -29.62 -22.02
CA ARG A 7 -48.83 -28.39 -22.36
C ARG A 7 -49.76 -27.18 -22.23
N LEU A 8 -49.20 -26.03 -21.84
CA LEU A 8 -49.93 -24.78 -21.85
C LEU A 8 -50.17 -24.30 -23.30
N PRO A 9 -51.32 -23.67 -23.62
CA PRO A 9 -51.63 -23.21 -24.97
C PRO A 9 -50.63 -22.19 -25.52
N ILE A 10 -50.29 -21.16 -24.73
CA ILE A 10 -49.40 -20.08 -25.13
C ILE A 10 -48.08 -20.23 -24.37
N ARG A 11 -46.97 -20.24 -25.10
CA ARG A 11 -45.64 -20.63 -24.59
C ARG A 11 -44.62 -19.59 -25.06
N PRO A 12 -44.51 -18.44 -24.38
CA PRO A 12 -43.58 -17.39 -24.77
C PRO A 12 -42.14 -17.88 -24.71
N SER A 13 -41.27 -17.36 -25.58
CA SER A 13 -39.84 -17.62 -25.47
C SER A 13 -39.24 -16.90 -24.26
N PRO A 14 -38.35 -17.57 -23.49
CA PRO A 14 -37.48 -16.93 -22.51
C PRO A 14 -36.62 -15.84 -23.15
N ARG A 15 -36.26 -14.82 -22.37
CA ARG A 15 -35.27 -13.82 -22.80
C ARG A 15 -33.92 -14.07 -22.12
N ASP A 16 -32.84 -13.66 -22.78
CA ASP A 16 -31.46 -13.98 -22.38
C ASP A 16 -31.04 -13.48 -20.99
N ASP A 17 -31.71 -12.46 -20.44
CA ASP A 17 -31.39 -11.90 -19.11
C ASP A 17 -32.61 -11.81 -18.19
N GLU A 18 -33.63 -12.57 -18.54
CA GLU A 18 -34.85 -12.69 -17.76
C GLU A 18 -34.65 -13.63 -16.57
N SER A 19 -35.21 -13.26 -15.42
CA SER A 19 -35.23 -14.19 -14.28
C SER A 19 -36.25 -15.30 -14.48
N LEU A 20 -35.98 -16.48 -13.91
CA LEU A 20 -36.94 -17.60 -13.94
C LEU A 20 -38.32 -17.19 -13.39
N VAL A 21 -38.34 -16.34 -12.36
CA VAL A 21 -39.59 -15.81 -11.79
C VAL A 21 -40.33 -14.93 -12.79
N SER A 22 -39.63 -14.03 -13.49
CA SER A 22 -40.23 -13.22 -14.57
C SER A 22 -40.88 -14.08 -15.64
N TYR A 23 -40.17 -15.13 -16.07
CA TYR A 23 -40.66 -16.05 -17.08
C TYR A 23 -41.96 -16.73 -16.65
N ILE A 24 -42.02 -17.25 -15.40
CA ILE A 24 -43.22 -17.90 -14.85
C ILE A 24 -44.43 -16.95 -14.86
N TYR A 25 -44.22 -15.69 -14.46
CA TYR A 25 -45.28 -14.67 -14.51
C TYR A 25 -45.70 -14.33 -15.94
N ARG A 26 -44.76 -14.20 -16.88
CA ARG A 26 -45.07 -13.98 -18.29
C ARG A 26 -45.80 -15.17 -18.91
N LEU A 27 -45.44 -16.40 -18.52
CA LEU A 27 -46.14 -17.61 -18.92
C LEU A 27 -47.59 -17.61 -18.40
N ALA A 28 -47.80 -17.21 -17.13
CA ALA A 28 -49.14 -17.08 -16.56
C ALA A 28 -49.99 -16.05 -17.34
N TYR A 29 -49.46 -14.84 -17.53
CA TYR A 29 -50.18 -13.76 -18.22
C TYR A 29 -50.42 -14.05 -19.70
N ALA A 30 -49.48 -14.71 -20.38
CA ALA A 30 -49.66 -15.11 -21.76
C ALA A 30 -50.80 -16.14 -21.93
N ASN A 31 -51.15 -16.88 -20.87
CA ASN A 31 -52.28 -17.81 -20.85
C ASN A 31 -53.53 -17.23 -20.17
N TYR A 32 -53.60 -15.91 -19.98
CA TYR A 32 -54.73 -15.21 -19.37
C TYR A 32 -55.06 -15.66 -17.93
N TYR A 33 -54.07 -16.14 -17.18
CA TYR A 33 -54.22 -16.37 -15.75
C TYR A 33 -54.01 -15.05 -14.99
N ASP A 34 -55.03 -14.63 -14.24
CA ASP A 34 -54.97 -13.42 -13.39
C ASP A 34 -54.05 -13.60 -12.17
N ASP A 35 -53.99 -14.83 -11.67
CA ASP A 35 -53.16 -15.24 -10.54
C ASP A 35 -52.07 -16.23 -10.98
N VAL A 36 -50.83 -15.89 -10.66
CA VAL A 36 -49.64 -16.71 -10.96
C VAL A 36 -49.59 -17.99 -10.12
N SER A 37 -50.34 -18.04 -9.00
CA SER A 37 -50.46 -19.22 -8.14
C SER A 37 -50.78 -20.49 -8.93
N ILE A 38 -51.63 -20.38 -9.96
CA ILE A 38 -52.01 -21.49 -10.84
C ILE A 38 -50.79 -22.13 -11.49
N VAL A 39 -49.83 -21.32 -11.96
CA VAL A 39 -48.60 -21.86 -12.57
C VAL A 39 -47.67 -22.43 -11.50
N TYR A 40 -47.59 -21.84 -10.31
CA TYR A 40 -46.83 -22.43 -9.21
C TYR A 40 -47.41 -23.77 -8.74
N ASP A 41 -48.72 -23.90 -8.68
CA ASP A 41 -49.42 -25.15 -8.34
C ASP A 41 -49.13 -26.25 -9.37
N LEU A 42 -49.08 -25.90 -10.67
CA LEU A 42 -48.64 -26.83 -11.73
C LEU A 42 -47.20 -27.30 -11.55
N LEU A 43 -46.35 -26.47 -10.94
CA LEU A 43 -44.95 -26.79 -10.61
C LEU A 43 -44.83 -27.53 -9.27
N GLY A 44 -45.94 -27.77 -8.56
CA GLY A 44 -45.93 -28.38 -7.23
C GLY A 44 -45.37 -27.47 -6.13
N ILE A 45 -45.38 -26.14 -6.35
CA ILE A 45 -44.80 -25.16 -5.43
C ILE A 45 -45.91 -24.47 -4.65
N ASP A 46 -45.88 -24.57 -3.33
CA ASP A 46 -46.80 -23.83 -2.47
C ASP A 46 -46.41 -22.34 -2.41
N ILE A 47 -47.25 -21.48 -3.01
CA ILE A 47 -47.02 -20.03 -3.08
C ILE A 47 -46.97 -19.36 -1.69
N ASN A 48 -47.54 -19.97 -0.65
CA ASN A 48 -47.50 -19.43 0.71
C ASN A 48 -46.12 -19.61 1.35
N LYS A 49 -45.36 -20.63 0.95
CA LYS A 49 -43.93 -20.76 1.28
C LYS A 49 -43.09 -19.67 0.61
N ILE A 50 -43.45 -19.30 -0.62
CA ILE A 50 -42.79 -18.23 -1.39
C ILE A 50 -43.02 -16.85 -0.77
N ARG A 51 -44.25 -16.56 -0.31
CA ARG A 51 -44.69 -15.24 0.19
C ARG A 51 -44.13 -14.87 1.57
N THR A 52 -43.84 -15.84 2.43
CA THR A 52 -43.41 -15.61 3.82
C THR A 52 -41.90 -15.46 3.98
N HIS A 53 -41.11 -16.09 3.10
CA HIS A 53 -39.64 -16.12 3.18
C HIS A 53 -38.97 -15.38 2.01
N GLY A 54 -39.78 -14.78 1.14
CA GLY A 54 -39.36 -14.06 -0.07
C GLY A 54 -38.31 -14.82 -0.84
N PHE A 55 -38.65 -15.84 -1.61
CA PHE A 55 -37.68 -16.52 -2.47
C PHE A 55 -36.31 -16.78 -1.83
N GLN A 56 -36.24 -17.51 -0.71
CA GLN A 56 -35.19 -18.52 -0.67
C GLN A 56 -35.53 -19.56 -1.73
N LEU A 57 -35.11 -19.31 -2.97
CA LEU A 57 -34.84 -20.37 -3.98
C LEU A 57 -33.65 -21.24 -3.53
N GLY A 58 -33.41 -21.33 -2.23
CA GLY A 58 -32.25 -21.94 -1.58
C GLY A 58 -32.54 -23.32 -0.99
N ASN A 59 -33.80 -23.70 -0.78
CA ASN A 59 -34.14 -25.05 -0.28
C ASN A 59 -35.21 -25.79 -1.09
N GLU A 60 -36.18 -25.11 -1.72
CA GLU A 60 -37.10 -25.73 -2.69
C GLU A 60 -36.68 -25.29 -4.11
N LYS A 61 -35.88 -26.12 -4.77
CA LYS A 61 -35.44 -25.90 -6.15
C LYS A 61 -36.68 -26.03 -7.05
N ILE A 62 -37.00 -24.99 -7.83
CA ILE A 62 -38.02 -25.11 -8.88
C ILE A 62 -37.57 -26.22 -9.80
N ASP A 63 -38.38 -27.27 -9.93
CA ASP A 63 -38.09 -28.35 -10.85
C ASP A 63 -38.32 -27.88 -12.28
N THR A 64 -37.24 -27.45 -12.93
CA THR A 64 -37.23 -26.96 -14.30
C THR A 64 -37.62 -28.02 -15.32
N SER A 65 -37.61 -29.32 -14.95
CA SER A 65 -38.11 -30.40 -15.81
C SER A 65 -39.63 -30.31 -16.02
N ILE A 66 -40.38 -29.85 -15.01
CA ILE A 66 -41.84 -29.64 -15.13
C ILE A 66 -42.10 -28.47 -16.07
N LEU A 67 -41.35 -27.37 -15.94
CA LEU A 67 -41.40 -26.23 -16.87
C LEU A 67 -41.09 -26.68 -18.30
N SER A 68 -40.08 -27.53 -18.48
CA SER A 68 -39.76 -28.13 -19.77
C SER A 68 -40.93 -28.95 -20.32
N GLY A 69 -41.57 -29.77 -19.47
CA GLY A 69 -42.73 -30.58 -19.85
C GLY A 69 -43.93 -29.74 -20.32
N ILE A 70 -44.30 -28.69 -19.57
CA ILE A 70 -45.50 -27.89 -19.87
C ILE A 70 -45.28 -26.87 -21.00
N THR A 71 -44.03 -26.45 -21.25
CA THR A 71 -43.68 -25.48 -22.31
C THR A 71 -43.10 -26.13 -23.56
N GLY A 72 -42.57 -27.35 -23.46
CA GLY A 72 -41.80 -27.99 -24.53
C GLY A 72 -40.47 -27.30 -24.86
N ILE A 73 -39.96 -26.42 -23.98
CA ILE A 73 -38.65 -25.79 -24.10
C ILE A 73 -37.64 -26.64 -23.32
N ASP A 74 -36.40 -26.73 -23.79
CA ASP A 74 -35.34 -27.49 -23.12
C ASP A 74 -35.12 -27.02 -21.67
N GLN A 75 -34.98 -27.96 -20.75
CA GLN A 75 -34.72 -27.72 -19.34
C GLN A 75 -33.50 -26.82 -19.12
N ILE A 76 -32.45 -26.99 -19.94
CA ILE A 76 -31.20 -26.23 -19.85
C ILE A 76 -31.45 -24.73 -19.99
N VAL A 77 -32.45 -24.33 -20.80
CA VAL A 77 -32.81 -22.92 -20.95
C VAL A 77 -33.36 -22.38 -19.63
N PHE A 78 -34.23 -23.11 -18.93
CA PHE A 78 -34.77 -22.67 -17.63
C PHE A 78 -33.73 -22.67 -16.51
N ASP A 79 -32.83 -23.65 -16.53
CA ASP A 79 -31.69 -23.69 -15.59
C ASP A 79 -30.79 -22.45 -15.76
N SER A 80 -30.67 -21.94 -16.98
CA SER A 80 -29.89 -20.73 -17.28
C SER A 80 -30.55 -19.41 -16.83
N LEU A 81 -31.87 -19.38 -16.59
CA LEU A 81 -32.60 -18.20 -16.08
C LEU A 81 -32.49 -18.01 -14.55
N SER A 82 -31.78 -18.92 -13.88
CA SER A 82 -31.60 -18.91 -12.43
C SER A 82 -30.17 -18.49 -12.10
N LEU A 83 -30.03 -17.37 -11.38
CA LEU A 83 -28.74 -16.94 -10.83
C LEU A 83 -28.21 -17.94 -9.81
N ASN A 84 -27.26 -18.77 -10.25
CA ASN A 84 -26.61 -19.77 -9.42
C ASN A 84 -25.19 -19.31 -9.09
N ILE A 85 -25.05 -18.54 -8.01
CA ILE A 85 -23.75 -18.06 -7.53
C ILE A 85 -23.32 -18.98 -6.37
N LYS A 86 -22.29 -19.78 -6.60
CA LYS A 86 -21.75 -20.72 -5.61
C LYS A 86 -20.23 -20.63 -5.55
N ASN A 87 -19.68 -20.80 -4.36
CA ASN A 87 -18.25 -20.88 -4.10
C ASN A 87 -17.98 -22.08 -3.17
N SER A 88 -16.86 -22.77 -3.39
CA SER A 88 -16.45 -23.92 -2.57
C SER A 88 -15.95 -23.52 -1.16
N ASN A 89 -15.54 -22.27 -0.98
CA ASN A 89 -15.12 -21.71 0.29
C ASN A 89 -16.36 -21.33 1.13
N SER A 90 -16.53 -21.97 2.29
CA SER A 90 -17.69 -21.79 3.16
C SER A 90 -17.87 -20.36 3.68
N VAL A 91 -16.79 -19.59 3.89
CA VAL A 91 -16.88 -18.19 4.35
C VAL A 91 -17.46 -17.31 3.25
N ILE A 92 -17.00 -17.53 2.01
CA ILE A 92 -17.49 -16.81 0.84
C ILE A 92 -18.95 -17.22 0.58
N GLN A 93 -19.24 -18.52 0.58
CA GLN A 93 -20.59 -19.04 0.39
C GLN A 93 -21.57 -18.48 1.42
N ASN A 94 -21.23 -18.48 2.71
CA ASN A 94 -22.08 -17.90 3.75
C ASN A 94 -22.36 -16.41 3.51
N THR A 95 -21.38 -15.66 2.99
CA THR A 95 -21.57 -14.24 2.65
C THR A 95 -22.48 -14.07 1.43
N ILE A 96 -22.32 -14.95 0.43
CA ILE A 96 -23.18 -15.00 -0.76
C ILE A 96 -24.62 -15.26 -0.34
N ASP A 97 -24.86 -16.31 0.46
CA ASP A 97 -26.18 -16.72 0.91
C ASP A 97 -26.88 -15.64 1.74
N GLN A 98 -26.12 -14.88 2.55
CA GLN A 98 -26.67 -13.85 3.42
C GLN A 98 -26.89 -12.50 2.73
N PHE A 99 -25.99 -12.11 1.82
CA PHE A 99 -25.90 -10.70 1.39
C PHE A 99 -25.90 -10.48 -0.11
N VAL A 100 -25.65 -11.49 -0.95
CA VAL A 100 -25.55 -11.28 -2.40
C VAL A 100 -26.92 -11.23 -3.04
N ILE A 101 -27.79 -12.20 -2.76
CA ILE A 101 -29.07 -12.33 -3.44
C ILE A 101 -30.17 -11.57 -2.69
N ARG A 102 -30.96 -10.82 -3.47
CA ARG A 102 -32.11 -10.04 -3.04
C ARG A 102 -33.38 -10.88 -3.12
N ASN A 103 -33.73 -11.39 -1.95
CA ASN A 103 -34.88 -12.25 -1.76
C ASN A 103 -36.18 -11.46 -1.52
N ILE A 104 -36.07 -10.27 -0.92
CA ILE A 104 -37.21 -9.40 -0.55
C ILE A 104 -36.98 -7.99 -1.12
N LYS A 105 -38.05 -7.20 -1.28
CA LYS A 105 -38.00 -5.78 -1.71
C LYS A 105 -37.29 -5.58 -3.06
N LYS A 106 -37.89 -6.16 -4.10
CA LYS A 106 -37.36 -6.21 -5.48
C LYS A 106 -37.01 -4.82 -6.02
N GLN A 107 -36.03 -4.79 -6.92
CA GLN A 107 -35.55 -3.56 -7.54
C GLN A 107 -35.68 -3.62 -9.06
N PHE A 108 -35.76 -2.46 -9.69
CA PHE A 108 -35.97 -2.37 -11.13
C PHE A 108 -35.45 -1.04 -11.68
N CYS A 109 -35.23 -1.01 -13.00
CA CYS A 109 -34.97 0.21 -13.74
C CYS A 109 -36.27 0.66 -14.43
N PRO A 110 -36.77 1.89 -14.17
CA PRO A 110 -37.99 2.40 -14.82
C PRO A 110 -37.89 2.44 -16.36
N LEU A 111 -36.71 2.78 -16.89
CA LEU A 111 -36.44 2.84 -18.32
C LEU A 111 -36.44 1.44 -18.97
N CYS A 112 -35.78 0.45 -18.34
CA CYS A 112 -35.87 -0.94 -18.81
C CYS A 112 -37.32 -1.42 -18.91
N LEU A 113 -38.14 -1.13 -17.89
CA LEU A 113 -39.54 -1.54 -17.89
C LEU A 113 -40.38 -0.78 -18.92
N LYS A 114 -40.02 0.47 -19.23
CA LYS A 114 -40.64 1.26 -20.30
C LYS A 114 -40.38 0.66 -21.68
N GLU A 115 -39.17 0.14 -21.92
CA GLU A 115 -38.79 -0.52 -23.16
C GLU A 115 -39.44 -1.89 -23.31
N SER A 116 -39.42 -2.69 -22.24
CA SER A 116 -40.15 -3.95 -22.20
C SER A 116 -40.38 -4.46 -20.79
N ILE A 117 -41.61 -4.90 -20.52
CA ILE A 117 -42.04 -5.32 -19.19
C ILE A 117 -41.64 -6.78 -18.95
N TYR A 118 -40.48 -6.95 -18.33
CA TYR A 118 -40.02 -8.20 -17.74
C TYR A 118 -38.99 -7.90 -16.64
N TYR A 119 -38.76 -8.85 -15.74
CA TYR A 119 -37.82 -8.68 -14.63
C TYR A 119 -36.49 -9.34 -14.98
N ARG A 120 -35.39 -8.57 -14.91
CA ARG A 120 -34.05 -9.05 -15.24
C ARG A 120 -33.43 -9.76 -14.05
N GLU A 121 -32.73 -10.86 -14.29
CA GLU A 121 -32.13 -11.66 -13.23
C GLU A 121 -31.12 -10.85 -12.39
N ILE A 122 -30.30 -10.01 -13.05
CA ILE A 122 -29.24 -9.23 -12.41
C ILE A 122 -29.77 -8.24 -11.36
N TRP A 123 -31.05 -7.87 -11.42
CA TRP A 123 -31.70 -7.03 -10.42
C TRP A 123 -31.83 -7.75 -9.06
N ASP A 124 -31.66 -9.06 -9.00
CA ASP A 124 -31.60 -9.80 -7.74
C ASP A 124 -30.24 -9.72 -7.06
N ILE A 125 -29.23 -9.04 -7.63
CA ILE A 125 -27.93 -8.85 -6.95
C ILE A 125 -27.97 -7.56 -6.13
N ASN A 126 -27.73 -7.66 -4.82
CA ASN A 126 -27.89 -6.54 -3.89
C ASN A 126 -26.95 -5.36 -4.16
N ILE A 127 -25.72 -5.63 -4.62
CA ILE A 127 -24.74 -4.60 -4.98
C ILE A 127 -24.89 -4.08 -6.41
N TYR A 128 -25.82 -4.64 -7.19
CA TYR A 128 -26.19 -4.11 -8.49
C TYR A 128 -27.19 -2.95 -8.27
N THR A 129 -26.69 -1.80 -7.85
CA THR A 129 -27.51 -0.63 -7.49
C THR A 129 -27.85 0.27 -8.66
N ARG A 130 -27.12 0.14 -9.77
CA ARG A 130 -27.25 0.96 -10.99
C ARG A 130 -27.58 0.09 -12.20
N CYS A 131 -28.39 0.61 -13.11
CA CYS A 131 -28.62 -0.02 -14.41
C CYS A 131 -27.43 0.24 -15.34
N HIS A 132 -26.78 -0.83 -15.84
CA HIS A 132 -25.68 -0.69 -16.81
C HIS A 132 -26.13 -0.25 -18.21
N ILE A 133 -27.42 -0.42 -18.53
CA ILE A 133 -27.99 -0.05 -19.84
C ILE A 133 -28.32 1.45 -19.87
N HIS A 134 -28.97 1.94 -18.80
CA HIS A 134 -29.53 3.29 -18.76
C HIS A 134 -28.77 4.27 -17.87
N ASN A 135 -27.71 3.83 -17.20
CA ASN A 135 -26.91 4.65 -16.27
C ASN A 135 -27.78 5.41 -15.27
N CYS A 136 -28.70 4.69 -14.62
CA CYS A 136 -29.57 5.24 -13.59
C CYS A 136 -29.63 4.34 -12.37
N LEU A 137 -29.97 4.91 -11.22
CA LEU A 137 -30.20 4.17 -9.98
C LEU A 137 -31.41 3.22 -10.14
N LEU A 138 -31.29 2.00 -9.62
CA LEU A 138 -32.45 1.11 -9.52
C LEU A 138 -33.38 1.57 -8.40
N MET A 139 -34.67 1.29 -8.55
CA MET A 139 -35.70 1.68 -7.59
C MET A 139 -36.36 0.46 -6.98
N CYS A 140 -36.85 0.58 -5.75
CA CYS A 140 -37.59 -0.50 -5.05
C CYS A 140 -38.93 -0.05 -4.48
N ARG A 141 -39.35 1.19 -4.77
CA ARG A 141 -40.55 1.84 -4.24
C ARG A 141 -41.29 2.62 -5.33
N CYS A 142 -42.60 2.71 -5.19
CA CYS A 142 -43.42 3.63 -5.98
C CYS A 142 -43.23 5.06 -5.49
N ILE A 143 -43.05 6.03 -6.38
CA ILE A 143 -42.87 7.44 -5.98
C ILE A 143 -44.16 8.09 -5.45
N GLN A 144 -45.34 7.59 -5.86
CA GLN A 144 -46.62 8.17 -5.47
C GLN A 144 -47.07 7.70 -4.08
N CYS A 145 -47.01 6.40 -3.80
CA CYS A 145 -47.50 5.82 -2.53
C CYS A 145 -46.38 5.35 -1.59
N ASN A 146 -45.12 5.44 -2.00
CA ASN A 146 -43.94 5.00 -1.25
C ASN A 146 -43.91 3.50 -0.86
N ARG A 147 -44.85 2.69 -1.37
CA ARG A 147 -44.93 1.25 -1.11
C ARG A 147 -43.79 0.51 -1.83
N HIS A 148 -43.28 -0.54 -1.21
CA HIS A 148 -42.40 -1.50 -1.87
C HIS A 148 -43.15 -2.26 -2.97
N LEU A 149 -42.48 -2.40 -4.12
CA LEU A 149 -43.03 -3.08 -5.29
C LEU A 149 -42.69 -4.57 -5.24
N THR A 150 -43.69 -5.41 -5.51
CA THR A 150 -43.51 -6.86 -5.64
C THR A 150 -43.18 -7.23 -7.09
N ASN A 151 -42.80 -8.49 -7.34
CA ASN A 151 -42.65 -9.01 -8.70
C ASN A 151 -43.94 -8.82 -9.51
N GLN A 152 -45.11 -9.07 -8.90
CA GLN A 152 -46.40 -8.86 -9.55
C GLN A 152 -46.64 -7.39 -9.92
N ASP A 153 -46.31 -6.45 -9.02
CA ASP A 153 -46.45 -5.02 -9.32
C ASP A 153 -45.56 -4.64 -10.52
N ILE A 154 -44.27 -5.05 -10.49
CA ILE A 154 -43.29 -4.78 -11.55
C ILE A 154 -43.70 -5.37 -12.89
N LEU A 155 -44.13 -6.64 -12.91
CA LEU A 155 -44.46 -7.37 -14.14
C LEU A 155 -45.83 -7.00 -14.72
N ARG A 156 -46.71 -6.37 -13.92
CA ARG A 156 -47.89 -5.65 -14.44
C ARG A 156 -47.57 -4.24 -14.92
N GLY A 157 -46.39 -3.71 -14.59
CA GLY A 157 -46.00 -2.32 -14.86
C GLY A 157 -46.77 -1.28 -14.04
N LEU A 158 -47.55 -1.71 -13.05
CA LEU A 158 -48.50 -0.89 -12.29
C LEU A 158 -48.38 -1.17 -10.80
N CYS A 159 -48.25 -0.10 -10.01
CA CYS A 159 -48.36 -0.20 -8.57
C CYS A 159 -49.84 -0.44 -8.17
N LYS A 160 -50.06 -1.04 -7.00
CA LYS A 160 -51.40 -1.16 -6.41
C LYS A 160 -52.13 0.17 -6.21
N CYS A 161 -51.41 1.29 -6.14
CA CYS A 161 -52.03 2.62 -6.09
C CYS A 161 -52.47 3.15 -7.46
N GLY A 162 -52.29 2.39 -8.54
CA GLY A 162 -52.62 2.78 -9.92
C GLY A 162 -51.48 3.50 -10.66
N TYR A 163 -50.35 3.79 -10.00
CA TYR A 163 -49.24 4.49 -10.64
C TYR A 163 -48.47 3.59 -11.61
N LEU A 164 -48.16 4.11 -12.80
CA LEU A 164 -47.30 3.44 -13.78
C LEU A 164 -45.86 3.43 -13.29
N ILE A 165 -45.29 2.23 -13.10
CA ILE A 165 -43.94 2.05 -12.55
C ILE A 165 -42.87 2.60 -13.50
N SER A 166 -43.11 2.51 -14.81
CA SER A 166 -42.25 3.12 -15.85
C SER A 166 -42.25 4.64 -15.83
N GLY A 167 -43.22 5.27 -15.14
CA GLY A 167 -43.29 6.71 -14.92
C GLY A 167 -42.48 7.21 -13.72
N ASN A 168 -41.93 6.30 -12.91
CA ASN A 168 -41.11 6.68 -11.75
C ASN A 168 -39.95 7.60 -12.16
N LEU A 169 -39.61 8.56 -11.28
CA LEU A 169 -38.50 9.50 -11.48
C LEU A 169 -37.18 8.76 -11.69
N ILE A 170 -36.44 9.18 -12.71
CA ILE A 170 -35.13 8.62 -13.04
C ILE A 170 -34.07 9.44 -12.32
N VAL A 171 -33.25 8.77 -11.53
CA VAL A 171 -32.04 9.35 -10.94
C VAL A 171 -30.86 8.89 -11.79
N GLY A 172 -30.37 9.79 -12.65
CA GLY A 172 -29.16 9.55 -13.43
C GLY A 172 -27.97 9.34 -12.51
N CYS A 173 -27.03 8.50 -12.92
CA CYS A 173 -25.79 8.28 -12.20
C CYS A 173 -24.60 8.32 -13.15
N ASP A 174 -23.54 9.00 -12.73
CA ASP A 174 -22.27 9.01 -13.45
C ASP A 174 -21.58 7.65 -13.26
N ASN A 175 -21.24 6.98 -14.36
CA ASN A 175 -20.48 5.73 -14.41
C ASN A 175 -21.14 4.51 -13.73
N SER A 176 -21.65 3.57 -14.53
CA SER A 176 -22.23 2.29 -14.08
C SER A 176 -21.23 1.13 -14.15
N HIS A 177 -19.94 1.40 -14.01
CA HIS A 177 -18.86 0.46 -14.31
C HIS A 177 -18.93 -0.86 -13.52
N LEU A 178 -19.22 -0.83 -12.21
CA LEU A 178 -19.42 -2.06 -11.44
C LEU A 178 -20.59 -2.88 -12.00
N ALA A 179 -21.69 -2.22 -12.35
CA ALA A 179 -22.87 -2.86 -12.93
C ALA A 179 -22.56 -3.48 -14.31
N GLN A 180 -21.74 -2.80 -15.13
CA GLN A 180 -21.24 -3.33 -16.40
C GLN A 180 -20.36 -4.56 -16.18
N LEU A 181 -19.42 -4.50 -15.23
CA LEU A 181 -18.55 -5.61 -14.88
C LEU A 181 -19.36 -6.82 -14.42
N ILE A 182 -20.30 -6.64 -13.48
CA ILE A 182 -21.20 -7.71 -13.01
C ILE A 182 -21.98 -8.31 -14.18
N SER A 183 -22.56 -7.47 -15.06
CA SER A 183 -23.30 -7.96 -16.22
C SER A 183 -22.42 -8.76 -17.19
N SER A 184 -21.18 -8.32 -17.43
CA SER A 184 -20.24 -9.02 -18.32
C SER A 184 -19.79 -10.37 -17.77
N LYS A 185 -19.72 -10.51 -16.44
CA LYS A 185 -19.32 -11.75 -15.79
C LYS A 185 -20.45 -12.77 -15.71
N ILE A 186 -21.71 -12.31 -15.71
CA ILE A 186 -22.90 -13.17 -15.72
C ILE A 186 -23.20 -13.67 -17.14
N LYS A 187 -23.17 -12.79 -18.15
CA LYS A 187 -23.43 -13.17 -19.55
C LYS A 187 -22.17 -13.71 -20.23
N LYS A 188 -22.08 -15.04 -20.35
CA LYS A 188 -20.95 -15.73 -21.03
C LYS A 188 -20.90 -15.51 -22.56
N SER A 189 -21.90 -14.90 -23.18
CA SER A 189 -22.01 -14.70 -24.63
C SER A 189 -21.80 -13.21 -24.99
N GLY A 190 -20.66 -12.95 -25.64
CA GLY A 190 -20.11 -11.62 -25.98
C GLY A 190 -21.09 -10.62 -26.59
N MET A 191 -21.29 -9.52 -25.87
CA MET A 191 -21.18 -8.16 -26.41
C MET A 191 -21.06 -7.20 -25.21
N GLY A 192 -19.95 -7.29 -24.49
CA GLY A 192 -19.59 -6.30 -23.50
C GLY A 192 -19.02 -5.09 -24.22
N ASN A 193 -19.67 -3.93 -24.08
CA ASN A 193 -19.00 -2.66 -24.35
C ASN A 193 -17.63 -2.69 -23.67
N ARG A 194 -16.57 -2.33 -24.40
CA ARG A 194 -15.22 -2.24 -23.82
C ARG A 194 -15.30 -1.41 -22.55
N ILE A 195 -14.84 -1.97 -21.44
CA ILE A 195 -14.68 -1.23 -20.19
C ILE A 195 -13.70 -0.09 -20.50
N THR A 196 -14.19 1.14 -20.53
CA THR A 196 -13.40 2.33 -20.90
C THR A 196 -12.64 2.92 -19.73
N TYR A 197 -12.61 2.25 -18.58
CA TYR A 197 -12.01 2.78 -17.35
C TYR A 197 -10.95 1.83 -16.79
N ILE A 198 -9.97 2.41 -16.10
CA ILE A 198 -8.81 1.71 -15.56
C ILE A 198 -9.15 1.14 -14.16
N ILE A 199 -9.37 -0.18 -14.09
CA ILE A 199 -9.40 -0.95 -12.84
C ILE A 199 -8.07 -1.67 -12.59
N ALA A 200 -7.86 -2.12 -11.35
CA ALA A 200 -6.93 -3.20 -11.06
C ALA A 200 -7.21 -4.43 -11.95
N GLU A 201 -6.23 -4.85 -12.73
CA GLU A 201 -6.33 -5.98 -13.66
C GLU A 201 -6.64 -7.29 -12.91
N GLU A 202 -6.06 -7.47 -11.72
CA GLU A 202 -6.28 -8.61 -10.85
C GLU A 202 -7.72 -8.68 -10.35
N PHE A 203 -8.32 -7.52 -10.03
CA PHE A 203 -9.72 -7.44 -9.64
C PHE A 203 -10.66 -7.77 -10.81
N GLU A 204 -10.35 -7.25 -12.01
CA GLU A 204 -11.14 -7.54 -13.21
C GLU A 204 -11.15 -9.04 -13.57
N LYS A 205 -10.02 -9.72 -13.35
CA LYS A 205 -9.87 -11.15 -13.62
C LYS A 205 -10.60 -12.06 -12.63
N LEU A 206 -11.05 -11.54 -11.48
CA LEU A 206 -11.78 -12.34 -10.51
C LEU A 206 -13.06 -12.94 -11.09
N GLU A 207 -13.40 -14.13 -10.59
CA GLU A 207 -14.71 -14.74 -10.81
C GLU A 207 -15.81 -13.93 -10.11
N ILE A 208 -17.04 -14.02 -10.62
CA ILE A 208 -18.15 -13.17 -10.18
C ILE A 208 -18.42 -13.28 -8.68
N ASP A 209 -18.43 -14.48 -8.14
CA ASP A 209 -18.63 -14.78 -6.73
C ASP A 209 -17.59 -14.08 -5.83
N LEU A 210 -16.33 -14.04 -6.26
CA LEU A 210 -15.25 -13.33 -5.57
C LEU A 210 -15.41 -11.81 -5.64
N ILE A 211 -15.81 -11.27 -6.80
CA ILE A 211 -16.12 -9.84 -6.96
C ILE A 211 -17.24 -9.42 -6.01
N LEU A 212 -18.35 -10.17 -6.02
CA LEU A 212 -19.52 -9.87 -5.20
C LEU A 212 -19.17 -9.94 -3.70
N PHE A 213 -18.45 -10.98 -3.28
CA PHE A 213 -17.96 -11.12 -1.91
C PHE A 213 -17.11 -9.93 -1.49
N LEU A 214 -16.12 -9.57 -2.31
CA LEU A 214 -15.14 -8.54 -1.97
C LEU A 214 -15.77 -7.14 -1.88
N ILE A 215 -16.67 -6.80 -2.82
CA ILE A 215 -17.39 -5.53 -2.76
C ILE A 215 -18.32 -5.48 -1.55
N ILE A 216 -19.04 -6.55 -1.22
CA ILE A 216 -19.87 -6.61 0.00
C ILE A 216 -19.01 -6.47 1.25
N PHE A 217 -17.90 -7.22 1.32
CA PHE A 217 -16.96 -7.17 2.43
C PHE A 217 -16.49 -5.73 2.68
N LEU A 218 -15.99 -5.05 1.65
CA LEU A 218 -15.50 -3.67 1.75
C LEU A 218 -16.63 -2.68 2.05
N SER A 219 -17.80 -2.83 1.42
CA SER A 219 -18.97 -1.99 1.68
C SER A 219 -19.39 -2.03 3.15
N ILE A 220 -19.36 -3.21 3.78
CA ILE A 220 -19.64 -3.34 5.22
C ILE A 220 -18.60 -2.58 6.05
N LYS A 221 -17.31 -2.63 5.67
CA LYS A 221 -16.25 -1.89 6.38
C LYS A 221 -16.36 -0.39 6.20
N ILE A 222 -16.70 0.06 5.00
CA ILE A 222 -16.93 1.49 4.72
C ILE A 222 -18.13 1.99 5.50
N SER A 223 -19.26 1.29 5.43
CA SER A 223 -20.49 1.64 6.14
C SER A 223 -20.28 1.72 7.67
N HIS A 224 -19.60 0.73 8.24
CA HIS A 224 -19.34 0.71 9.68
C HIS A 224 -18.24 1.71 10.08
N GLY A 225 -17.18 1.83 9.28
CA GLY A 225 -16.02 2.66 9.57
C GLY A 225 -16.32 4.15 9.42
N PHE A 226 -16.67 4.58 8.21
CA PHE A 226 -16.80 6.01 7.88
C PHE A 226 -18.13 6.60 8.30
N TYR A 227 -19.20 5.80 8.29
CA TYR A 227 -20.57 6.28 8.52
C TYR A 227 -21.18 5.81 9.84
N ASN A 228 -20.51 4.92 10.57
CA ASN A 228 -21.02 4.29 11.79
C ASN A 228 -22.47 3.77 11.63
N ARG A 229 -22.79 3.29 10.43
CA ARG A 229 -24.13 2.82 10.04
C ARG A 229 -24.04 1.37 9.61
N ARG A 230 -25.05 0.58 9.96
CA ARG A 230 -25.20 -0.77 9.38
C ARG A 230 -25.77 -0.65 7.98
N ILE A 231 -25.14 -1.33 7.02
CA ILE A 231 -25.69 -1.50 5.69
C ILE A 231 -26.65 -2.69 5.70
N ALA A 232 -27.86 -2.49 5.17
CA ALA A 232 -28.89 -3.51 5.09
C ALA A 232 -29.16 -3.84 3.62
N PHE A 233 -28.28 -4.63 3.01
CA PHE A 233 -28.37 -4.99 1.59
C PHE A 233 -29.71 -5.67 1.23
N THR A 234 -30.18 -6.56 2.09
CA THR A 234 -31.39 -7.39 1.89
C THR A 234 -32.69 -6.67 2.22
N GLU A 235 -32.66 -5.58 2.98
CA GLU A 235 -33.85 -4.92 3.52
C GLU A 235 -33.94 -3.42 3.19
N SER A 236 -33.02 -2.89 2.39
CA SER A 236 -32.78 -1.45 2.32
C SER A 236 -34.02 -0.61 1.98
N SER A 237 -34.33 0.32 2.88
CA SER A 237 -35.20 1.47 2.63
C SER A 237 -34.48 2.63 1.95
N ASP A 238 -33.13 2.62 1.90
CA ASP A 238 -32.28 3.73 1.50
C ASP A 238 -31.35 3.31 0.36
N VAL A 239 -31.88 3.38 -0.85
CA VAL A 239 -31.19 2.94 -2.07
C VAL A 239 -30.00 3.84 -2.39
N HIS A 240 -30.11 5.15 -2.10
CA HIS A 240 -29.04 6.11 -2.31
C HIS A 240 -27.83 5.83 -1.43
N TYR A 241 -28.06 5.51 -0.15
CA TYR A 241 -26.96 5.14 0.74
C TYR A 241 -26.27 3.84 0.32
N ASN A 242 -27.03 2.82 -0.06
CA ASN A 242 -26.45 1.57 -0.53
C ASN A 242 -25.61 1.79 -1.80
N ASP A 243 -26.13 2.55 -2.76
CA ASP A 243 -25.37 2.92 -3.97
C ASP A 243 -24.08 3.63 -3.62
N LYS A 244 -24.14 4.64 -2.74
CA LYS A 244 -22.97 5.40 -2.30
C LYS A 244 -21.87 4.47 -1.76
N VAL A 245 -22.21 3.63 -0.78
CA VAL A 245 -21.23 2.75 -0.14
C VAL A 245 -20.67 1.70 -1.11
N VAL A 246 -21.51 1.15 -1.98
CA VAL A 246 -21.07 0.17 -3.00
C VAL A 246 -20.11 0.81 -3.99
N ASN A 247 -20.38 2.04 -4.44
CA ASN A 247 -19.48 2.75 -5.36
C ASN A 247 -18.18 3.18 -4.68
N GLU A 248 -18.20 3.55 -3.39
CA GLU A 248 -16.96 3.79 -2.62
C GLU A 248 -16.12 2.51 -2.49
N ALA A 249 -16.77 1.37 -2.23
CA ALA A 249 -16.10 0.07 -2.17
C ALA A 249 -15.46 -0.32 -3.51
N PHE A 250 -16.14 -0.06 -4.61
CA PHE A 250 -15.61 -0.26 -5.95
C PHE A 250 -14.49 0.73 -6.30
N GLY A 251 -14.62 1.98 -5.84
CA GLY A 251 -13.64 3.05 -6.02
C GLY A 251 -12.23 2.68 -5.54
N ILE A 252 -12.13 1.82 -4.53
CA ILE A 252 -10.85 1.26 -4.03
C ILE A 252 -10.02 0.61 -5.15
N PHE A 253 -10.68 -0.01 -6.15
CA PHE A 253 -10.02 -0.72 -7.24
C PHE A 253 -9.81 0.15 -8.48
N THR A 254 -10.29 1.39 -8.47
CA THR A 254 -10.01 2.37 -9.53
C THR A 254 -8.63 2.98 -9.29
N ASN A 255 -7.82 3.20 -10.33
CA ASN A 255 -6.46 3.78 -10.17
C ASN A 255 -5.59 3.03 -9.13
N TRP A 256 -5.51 1.70 -9.28
CA TRP A 256 -4.80 0.82 -8.36
C TRP A 256 -3.27 1.00 -8.43
N PRO A 257 -2.53 0.94 -7.31
CA PRO A 257 -2.96 0.71 -5.92
C PRO A 257 -3.29 2.01 -5.15
N GLN A 258 -3.20 3.19 -5.78
CA GLN A 258 -3.26 4.47 -5.08
C GLN A 258 -4.61 4.70 -4.36
N SER A 259 -5.74 4.34 -4.97
CA SER A 259 -7.05 4.50 -4.32
C SER A 259 -7.21 3.60 -3.10
N PHE A 260 -6.60 2.41 -3.12
CA PHE A 260 -6.57 1.54 -1.95
C PHE A 260 -5.75 2.16 -0.82
N TYR A 261 -4.59 2.75 -1.13
CA TYR A 261 -3.78 3.47 -0.14
C TYR A 261 -4.50 4.69 0.42
N ASN A 262 -5.23 5.44 -0.41
CA ASN A 262 -6.07 6.56 0.05
C ASN A 262 -7.15 6.06 1.02
N PHE A 263 -7.85 4.98 0.66
CA PHE A 263 -8.80 4.34 1.57
C PHE A 263 -8.14 3.93 2.90
N LEU A 264 -6.95 3.33 2.89
CA LEU A 264 -6.24 2.92 4.13
C LEU A 264 -5.84 4.14 4.98
N ASN A 265 -5.37 5.21 4.35
CA ASN A 265 -5.03 6.46 5.02
C ASN A 265 -6.26 7.08 5.68
N GLU A 266 -7.39 7.16 4.99
CA GLU A 266 -8.63 7.68 5.58
C GLU A 266 -9.16 6.75 6.67
N PHE A 267 -9.07 5.44 6.47
CA PHE A 267 -9.60 4.43 7.40
C PHE A 267 -8.86 4.42 8.74
N ARG A 268 -7.56 4.71 8.76
CA ARG A 268 -6.77 4.77 10.00
C ARG A 268 -7.10 5.99 10.88
N GLU A 269 -7.54 7.09 10.29
CA GLU A 269 -7.90 8.31 11.04
C GLU A 269 -9.24 8.16 11.78
N ILE A 270 -10.08 7.19 11.39
CA ILE A 270 -11.36 6.93 12.05
C ILE A 270 -11.10 6.40 13.47
N PRO A 271 -11.60 7.07 14.54
CA PRO A 271 -11.42 6.64 15.92
C PRO A 271 -11.95 5.21 16.15
N LYS A 272 -11.13 4.34 16.75
CA LYS A 272 -11.56 3.00 17.16
C LYS A 272 -12.02 3.03 18.61
N LYS A 273 -13.06 2.26 18.94
CA LYS A 273 -13.70 2.23 20.27
C LYS A 273 -12.76 1.82 21.41
N ASP A 274 -11.65 1.17 21.10
CA ASP A 274 -10.75 0.59 22.09
C ASP A 274 -9.47 1.43 22.20
N GLN A 275 -9.45 2.31 23.20
CA GLN A 275 -8.36 3.28 23.43
C GLN A 275 -7.05 2.63 23.91
N LEU A 276 -7.08 1.35 24.27
CA LEU A 276 -5.90 0.58 24.71
C LEU A 276 -5.12 -0.04 23.55
N LEU A 277 -5.63 0.04 22.31
CA LEU A 277 -4.94 -0.49 21.15
C LEU A 277 -3.75 0.40 20.76
N ASN A 278 -2.60 -0.25 20.53
CA ASN A 278 -1.36 0.37 20.04
C ASN A 278 -1.02 -0.16 18.64
N GLY A 279 -0.24 0.59 17.87
CA GLY A 279 0.28 0.14 16.58
C GLY A 279 -0.78 -0.15 15.53
N ILE A 280 -0.59 -1.22 14.73
CA ILE A 280 -1.49 -1.62 13.64
C ILE A 280 -2.93 -1.80 14.14
N LYS A 281 -3.11 -2.32 15.36
CA LYS A 281 -4.43 -2.56 15.94
C LYS A 281 -5.15 -1.25 16.27
N LYS A 282 -4.41 -0.19 16.61
CA LYS A 282 -5.02 1.13 16.83
C LYS A 282 -5.62 1.68 15.56
N ASP A 283 -4.86 1.59 14.47
CA ASP A 283 -5.20 2.22 13.19
C ASP A 283 -6.24 1.39 12.41
N PHE A 284 -6.08 0.06 12.40
CA PHE A 284 -6.90 -0.84 11.58
C PHE A 284 -7.82 -1.76 12.39
N GLY A 285 -7.58 -1.96 13.69
CA GLY A 285 -8.44 -2.77 14.55
C GLY A 285 -8.78 -4.14 13.96
N ARG A 286 -10.08 -4.47 13.93
CA ARG A 286 -10.59 -5.74 13.38
C ARG A 286 -10.30 -5.91 11.88
N PHE A 287 -10.19 -4.81 11.13
CA PHE A 287 -9.93 -4.85 9.69
C PHE A 287 -8.58 -5.52 9.38
N HIS A 288 -7.56 -5.30 10.22
CA HIS A 288 -6.26 -5.95 10.06
C HIS A 288 -6.34 -7.48 10.08
N TYR A 289 -7.13 -8.03 11.01
CA TYR A 289 -7.33 -9.47 11.12
C TYR A 289 -8.16 -10.02 9.96
N GLU A 290 -9.15 -9.26 9.50
CA GLU A 290 -10.00 -9.66 8.39
C GLU A 290 -9.25 -9.65 7.05
N ILE A 291 -8.39 -8.66 6.79
CA ILE A 291 -7.48 -8.68 5.63
C ILE A 291 -6.53 -9.88 5.71
N LYS A 292 -5.96 -10.17 6.89
CA LYS A 292 -5.11 -11.37 7.05
C LYS A 292 -5.85 -12.66 6.72
N LYS A 293 -7.16 -12.77 7.03
CA LYS A 293 -7.96 -13.93 6.60
C LYS A 293 -8.11 -14.03 5.09
N LEU A 294 -8.20 -12.90 4.37
CA LEU A 294 -8.26 -12.92 2.91
C LEU A 294 -7.01 -13.54 2.27
N SER A 295 -5.85 -13.51 2.95
CA SER A 295 -4.61 -14.13 2.43
C SER A 295 -4.71 -15.65 2.25
N GLN A 296 -5.68 -16.29 2.92
CA GLN A 296 -5.96 -17.72 2.76
C GLN A 296 -6.63 -18.04 1.43
N ILE A 297 -7.13 -17.03 0.71
CA ILE A 297 -7.78 -17.15 -0.60
C ILE A 297 -6.77 -16.64 -1.65
N PRO A 298 -6.17 -17.51 -2.47
CA PRO A 298 -5.11 -17.12 -3.41
C PRO A 298 -5.48 -15.95 -4.33
N SER A 299 -6.74 -15.89 -4.78
CA SER A 299 -7.24 -14.83 -5.65
C SER A 299 -7.26 -13.44 -5.00
N PHE A 300 -7.16 -13.34 -3.67
CA PHE A 300 -7.11 -12.05 -2.96
C PHE A 300 -5.70 -11.64 -2.55
N ARG A 301 -4.65 -12.36 -3.00
CA ARG A 301 -3.27 -12.02 -2.69
C ARG A 301 -2.89 -10.60 -3.12
N PHE A 302 -3.35 -10.14 -4.28
CA PHE A 302 -3.06 -8.78 -4.74
C PHE A 302 -3.47 -7.70 -3.71
N ILE A 303 -4.54 -7.91 -2.94
CA ILE A 303 -4.98 -6.99 -1.88
C ILE A 303 -4.11 -7.14 -0.64
N THR A 304 -3.80 -8.39 -0.25
CA THR A 304 -3.04 -8.64 0.97
C THR A 304 -1.59 -8.24 0.83
N ASP A 305 -1.01 -8.42 -0.35
CA ASP A 305 0.35 -8.05 -0.70
C ASP A 305 0.46 -6.52 -0.77
N GLU A 306 -0.51 -5.84 -1.39
CA GLU A 306 -0.56 -4.37 -1.38
C GLU A 306 -0.82 -3.78 0.01
N TYR A 307 -1.61 -4.45 0.85
CA TYR A 307 -1.77 -4.04 2.24
C TYR A 307 -0.44 -4.21 3.01
N GLN A 308 0.33 -5.26 2.75
CA GLN A 308 1.66 -5.44 3.32
C GLN A 308 2.64 -4.37 2.82
N ASN A 309 2.63 -4.06 1.52
CA ASN A 309 3.42 -2.99 0.92
C ASN A 309 3.09 -1.64 1.57
N TYR A 310 1.81 -1.34 1.75
CA TYR A 310 1.37 -0.14 2.48
C TYR A 310 1.93 -0.11 3.90
N LEU A 311 1.82 -1.20 4.67
CA LEU A 311 2.36 -1.29 6.03
C LEU A 311 3.90 -1.15 6.06
N GLN A 312 4.58 -1.62 5.01
CA GLN A 312 6.03 -1.61 4.90
C GLN A 312 6.59 -0.25 4.48
N TYR A 313 5.97 0.43 3.53
CA TYR A 313 6.57 1.62 2.90
C TYR A 313 5.86 2.93 3.25
N ILE A 314 4.57 2.90 3.57
CA ILE A 314 3.75 4.12 3.74
C ILE A 314 3.35 4.32 5.20
N TRP A 315 2.95 3.25 5.88
CA TRP A 315 2.46 3.32 7.25
C TRP A 315 3.59 3.73 8.21
N ASP A 316 3.37 4.85 8.90
CA ASP A 316 4.29 5.54 9.82
C ASP A 316 4.27 4.98 11.24
N GLY A 317 3.34 4.06 11.53
CA GLY A 317 3.34 3.18 12.68
C GLY A 317 3.62 3.86 14.02
N ARG A 318 2.60 4.46 14.65
CA ARG A 318 2.69 4.77 16.09
C ARG A 318 2.53 3.49 16.91
N ALA A 319 3.66 2.78 17.07
CA ALA A 319 4.01 1.71 18.03
C ALA A 319 4.12 0.25 17.53
N GLU A 320 5.29 -0.31 17.82
CA GLU A 320 5.77 -1.70 17.86
C GLU A 320 5.78 -2.59 16.59
N LEU A 321 6.91 -2.47 15.88
CA LEU A 321 7.83 -3.49 15.32
C LEU A 321 7.64 -5.02 15.56
N ARG A 322 6.72 -5.48 16.42
CA ARG A 322 6.60 -6.90 16.78
C ARG A 322 6.04 -7.76 15.65
N ASP A 323 5.14 -7.24 14.82
CA ASP A 323 4.56 -8.00 13.70
C ASP A 323 5.46 -8.01 12.44
N PHE A 324 6.46 -7.11 12.38
CA PHE A 324 7.49 -7.12 11.33
C PHE A 324 8.45 -8.32 11.46
N LYS A 325 8.51 -8.94 12.66
CA LYS A 325 9.38 -10.09 12.97
C LYS A 325 8.95 -11.41 12.32
N ALA A 326 7.74 -11.51 11.76
CA ALA A 326 7.21 -12.80 11.29
C ALA A 326 7.69 -13.21 9.89
N ASN A 327 8.20 -12.27 9.07
CA ASN A 327 8.58 -12.55 7.67
C ASN A 327 10.05 -12.23 7.32
N VAL A 328 10.87 -11.79 8.27
CA VAL A 328 12.33 -11.65 8.05
C VAL A 328 13.00 -12.95 8.53
N SER A 329 13.46 -13.72 7.54
CA SER A 329 14.25 -14.93 7.69
C SER A 329 15.40 -14.81 8.71
N ASN A 330 15.54 -15.86 9.53
CA ASN A 330 16.74 -16.31 10.27
C ASN A 330 17.97 -15.39 10.23
N GLY A 331 18.25 -14.68 11.33
CA GLY A 331 19.59 -14.09 11.57
C GLY A 331 19.59 -12.70 12.21
N TYR A 332 18.54 -11.90 12.04
CA TYR A 332 18.52 -10.51 12.50
C TYR A 332 17.95 -10.31 13.92
N ILE A 333 18.48 -9.32 14.64
CA ILE A 333 18.06 -8.91 15.99
C ILE A 333 17.77 -7.40 16.05
N THR A 334 16.97 -6.97 17.03
CA THR A 334 16.64 -5.54 17.22
C THR A 334 17.75 -4.79 17.96
N GLU A 335 17.75 -3.45 17.87
CA GLU A 335 18.65 -2.58 18.65
C GLU A 335 18.62 -2.89 20.15
N SER A 336 17.45 -3.23 20.71
CA SER A 336 17.33 -3.55 22.13
C SER A 336 18.03 -4.87 22.48
N GLN A 337 17.86 -5.89 21.64
CA GLN A 337 18.54 -7.18 21.81
C GLN A 337 20.06 -7.04 21.60
N ALA A 338 20.47 -6.30 20.57
CA ALA A 338 21.87 -6.01 20.32
C ALA A 338 22.52 -5.22 21.47
N SER A 339 21.81 -4.23 22.04
CA SER A 339 22.31 -3.46 23.19
C SER A 339 22.52 -4.34 24.44
N GLN A 340 21.68 -5.35 24.64
CA GLN A 340 21.83 -6.33 25.71
C GLN A 340 23.05 -7.23 25.48
N LEU A 341 23.27 -7.70 24.25
CA LEU A 341 24.46 -8.50 23.90
C LEU A 341 25.76 -7.70 24.09
N LEU A 342 25.75 -6.41 23.77
CA LEU A 342 26.88 -5.51 23.99
C LEU A 342 27.03 -5.05 25.45
N GLY A 343 26.08 -5.37 26.34
CA GLY A 343 26.12 -4.94 27.74
C GLY A 343 26.02 -3.41 27.94
N MET A 344 25.40 -2.69 27.01
CA MET A 344 25.36 -1.22 26.98
C MET A 344 23.93 -0.67 26.91
N LYS A 345 23.73 0.57 27.35
CA LYS A 345 22.43 1.24 27.19
C LYS A 345 22.19 1.54 25.72
N LYS A 346 20.99 1.21 25.21
CA LYS A 346 20.60 1.51 23.82
C LYS A 346 20.89 2.96 23.40
N SER A 347 20.64 3.95 24.26
CA SER A 347 20.90 5.37 23.98
C SER A 347 22.38 5.75 23.85
N SER A 348 23.30 4.85 24.21
CA SER A 348 24.74 5.06 24.13
C SER A 348 25.39 4.46 22.88
N ILE A 349 24.62 3.76 22.05
CA ILE A 349 25.07 3.08 20.83
C ILE A 349 24.32 3.64 19.63
N ASP A 350 25.07 4.06 18.61
CA ASP A 350 24.51 4.48 17.32
C ASP A 350 24.62 3.32 16.32
N PHE A 351 23.62 2.43 16.31
CA PHE A 351 23.63 1.24 15.45
C PHE A 351 23.56 1.61 13.96
N GLU A 352 22.96 2.74 13.60
CA GLU A 352 22.92 3.23 12.22
C GLU A 352 24.33 3.55 11.74
N LEU A 353 25.12 4.20 12.59
CA LEU A 353 26.53 4.47 12.32
C LEU A 353 27.39 3.20 12.27
N LEU A 354 27.09 2.18 13.09
CA LEU A 354 27.82 0.90 13.04
C LEU A 354 27.61 0.14 11.73
N ILE A 355 26.38 0.14 11.22
CA ILE A 355 26.04 -0.51 9.95
C ILE A 355 26.62 0.31 8.80
N SER A 356 26.40 1.63 8.77
CA SER A 356 26.88 2.49 7.68
C SER A 356 28.41 2.62 7.61
N SER A 357 29.12 2.48 8.75
CA SER A 357 30.59 2.39 8.75
C SER A 357 31.12 1.03 8.30
N GLY A 358 30.26 0.01 8.17
CA GLY A 358 30.66 -1.34 7.79
C GLY A 358 31.39 -2.10 8.90
N LEU A 359 31.19 -1.72 10.17
CA LEU A 359 31.70 -2.48 11.31
C LEU A 359 30.89 -3.75 11.56
N ILE A 360 29.58 -3.66 11.38
CA ILE A 360 28.64 -4.78 11.49
C ILE A 360 27.70 -4.78 10.29
N ALA A 361 27.17 -5.94 9.93
CA ALA A 361 26.15 -6.08 8.91
C ALA A 361 24.75 -5.82 9.50
N GLY A 362 23.87 -5.24 8.68
CA GLY A 362 22.50 -4.94 9.07
C GLY A 362 21.74 -4.20 7.98
N GLU A 363 20.44 -4.08 8.18
CA GLU A 363 19.53 -3.38 7.28
C GLU A 363 18.90 -2.18 8.00
N ILE A 364 18.89 -1.03 7.33
CA ILE A 364 18.24 0.20 7.79
C ILE A 364 17.01 0.41 6.91
N ILE A 365 15.83 0.24 7.50
CA ILE A 365 14.56 0.48 6.82
C ILE A 365 14.11 1.90 7.17
N CYS A 366 14.18 2.79 6.19
CA CYS A 366 13.75 4.17 6.31
C CYS A 366 12.22 4.24 6.47
N LYS A 367 11.75 4.91 7.52
CA LYS A 367 10.33 5.14 7.79
C LYS A 367 10.07 6.63 8.03
N PRO A 368 8.84 7.13 7.77
CA PRO A 368 8.52 8.55 7.96
C PRO A 368 8.70 9.04 9.41
N SER A 369 8.47 8.17 10.40
CA SER A 369 8.57 8.51 11.82
C SER A 369 9.95 8.22 12.42
N LYS A 370 10.48 7.02 12.21
CA LYS A 370 11.80 6.59 12.71
C LYS A 370 12.32 5.37 11.97
N ASN A 371 13.59 5.41 11.55
CA ASN A 371 14.29 4.27 10.96
C ASN A 371 14.18 3.01 11.83
N ILE A 372 13.90 1.90 11.17
CA ILE A 372 13.93 0.57 11.78
C ILE A 372 15.30 -0.04 11.48
N ILE A 373 16.03 -0.40 12.52
CA ILE A 373 17.37 -0.97 12.41
C ILE A 373 17.30 -2.47 12.72
N LEU A 374 17.67 -3.29 11.74
CA LEU A 374 17.81 -4.73 11.84
C LEU A 374 19.30 -5.08 11.81
N ILE A 375 19.79 -5.77 12.83
CA ILE A 375 21.23 -6.05 12.99
C ILE A 375 21.46 -7.53 12.76
N ASP A 376 22.39 -7.88 11.89
CA ASP A 376 22.75 -9.28 11.68
C ASP A 376 23.46 -9.82 12.94
N LYS A 377 22.89 -10.87 13.55
CA LYS A 377 23.39 -11.40 14.82
C LYS A 377 24.77 -12.02 14.68
N GLN A 378 25.03 -12.74 13.58
CA GLN A 378 26.33 -13.42 13.39
C GLN A 378 27.46 -12.40 13.25
N SER A 379 27.23 -11.33 12.50
CA SER A 379 28.16 -10.22 12.36
C SER A 379 28.42 -9.50 13.69
N LEU A 380 27.38 -9.27 14.49
CA LEU A 380 27.54 -8.67 15.82
C LEU A 380 28.30 -9.58 16.78
N ASP A 381 27.95 -10.87 16.84
CA ASP A 381 28.63 -11.86 17.69
C ASP A 381 30.11 -11.99 17.30
N TYR A 382 30.42 -12.00 16.00
CA TYR A 382 31.80 -11.99 15.50
C TYR A 382 32.56 -10.74 15.97
N TYR A 383 31.95 -9.55 15.86
CA TYR A 383 32.56 -8.31 16.32
C TYR A 383 32.86 -8.33 17.83
N ILE A 384 31.94 -8.86 18.65
CA ILE A 384 32.12 -9.03 20.10
C ILE A 384 33.28 -9.99 20.40
N GLN A 385 33.37 -11.12 19.69
CA GLN A 385 34.44 -12.10 19.88
C GLN A 385 35.82 -11.52 19.58
N GLN A 386 35.95 -10.70 18.53
CA GLN A 386 37.21 -10.04 18.19
C GLN A 386 37.59 -8.92 19.19
N ASN A 387 36.63 -8.43 19.99
CA ASN A 387 36.83 -7.30 20.91
C ASN A 387 36.30 -7.62 22.33
N PRO A 388 36.94 -8.53 23.08
CA PRO A 388 36.43 -9.02 24.36
C PRO A 388 36.40 -7.97 25.49
N ARG A 389 37.14 -6.87 25.35
CA ARG A 389 37.09 -5.70 26.25
C ARG A 389 36.43 -4.53 25.52
N PHE A 390 35.10 -4.58 25.44
CA PHE A 390 34.30 -3.62 24.71
C PHE A 390 33.76 -2.50 25.60
N ASN A 391 33.91 -1.24 25.16
CA ASN A 391 33.31 -0.07 25.79
C ASN A 391 32.99 1.00 24.74
N LYS A 392 32.31 2.08 25.16
CA LYS A 392 31.91 3.16 24.25
C LYS A 392 33.10 3.80 23.52
N ASP A 393 34.20 4.05 24.22
CA ASP A 393 35.38 4.67 23.61
C ASP A 393 36.03 3.77 22.55
N LYS A 394 36.04 2.45 22.79
CA LYS A 394 36.53 1.46 21.84
C LYS A 394 35.65 1.36 20.60
N LEU A 395 34.33 1.38 20.76
CA LEU A 395 33.39 1.42 19.63
C LEU A 395 33.60 2.66 18.76
N GLU A 396 33.67 3.82 19.40
CA GLU A 396 33.91 5.10 18.73
C GLU A 396 35.29 5.14 18.04
N ALA A 397 36.29 4.47 18.62
CA ALA A 397 37.60 4.28 18.00
C ALA A 397 37.53 3.43 16.74
N ASP A 398 36.88 2.26 16.82
CA ASP A 398 36.75 1.32 15.71
C ASP A 398 35.97 1.94 14.54
N ILE A 399 34.92 2.73 14.84
CA ILE A 399 34.18 3.50 13.82
C ILE A 399 35.12 4.45 13.10
N ALA A 400 35.90 5.24 13.86
CA ALA A 400 36.82 6.21 13.28
C ALA A 400 37.89 5.53 12.41
N MET A 401 38.46 4.42 12.88
CA MET A 401 39.45 3.64 12.13
C MET A 401 38.87 3.07 10.83
N LYS A 402 37.66 2.51 10.89
CA LYS A 402 36.97 1.97 9.71
C LYS A 402 36.64 3.06 8.68
N GLN A 403 36.36 4.28 9.14
CA GLN A 403 36.16 5.47 8.30
C GLN A 403 37.47 6.13 7.82
N GLY A 404 38.63 5.50 8.03
CA GLY A 404 39.92 6.00 7.53
C GLY A 404 40.57 7.08 8.40
N TYR A 405 40.25 7.13 9.69
CA TYR A 405 40.93 8.00 10.66
C TYR A 405 41.95 7.22 11.50
N ILE A 406 42.98 7.90 11.99
CA ILE A 406 43.96 7.36 12.95
C ILE A 406 43.89 8.11 14.28
N ASN A 407 44.33 7.46 15.37
CA ASN A 407 44.35 8.11 16.67
C ASN A 407 45.35 9.27 16.66
N ILE A 408 45.08 10.30 17.46
CA ILE A 408 45.98 11.44 17.57
C ILE A 408 47.38 11.09 18.08
N SER A 409 47.50 10.06 18.92
CA SER A 409 48.80 9.56 19.37
C SER A 409 49.60 8.98 18.21
N ASP A 410 48.98 8.12 17.39
CA ASP A 410 49.61 7.55 16.19
C ASP A 410 49.99 8.65 15.19
N ALA A 411 49.11 9.65 15.01
CA ALA A 411 49.40 10.80 14.15
C ALA A 411 50.59 11.64 14.66
N ALA A 412 50.73 11.77 15.99
CA ALA A 412 51.85 12.48 16.61
C ALA A 412 53.16 11.70 16.43
N GLU A 413 53.10 10.37 16.51
CA GLU A 413 54.23 9.48 16.27
C GLU A 413 54.69 9.51 14.81
N ILE A 414 53.77 9.33 13.85
CA ILE A 414 54.06 9.39 12.40
C ILE A 414 54.73 10.72 12.04
N LEU A 415 54.17 11.83 12.51
CA LEU A 415 54.70 13.16 12.20
C LEU A 415 55.90 13.56 13.07
N GLN A 416 56.27 12.74 14.06
CA GLN A 416 57.34 13.01 15.04
C GLN A 416 57.21 14.39 15.72
N ILE A 417 55.99 14.76 16.13
CA ILE A 417 55.68 16.02 16.80
C ILE A 417 54.78 15.82 18.01
N SER A 418 54.68 16.83 18.88
CA SER A 418 53.78 16.75 20.03
C SER A 418 52.31 16.73 19.62
N ILE A 419 51.48 16.00 20.39
CA ILE A 419 50.00 15.96 20.25
C ILE A 419 49.40 17.36 20.18
N ARG A 420 49.88 18.30 21.01
CA ARG A 420 49.43 19.70 21.00
C ARG A 420 49.69 20.39 19.66
N SER A 421 50.77 20.04 18.97
CA SER A 421 51.07 20.54 17.63
C SER A 421 50.10 19.93 16.63
N VAL A 422 49.92 18.61 16.64
CA VAL A 422 48.95 17.91 15.78
C VAL A 422 47.56 18.56 15.89
N LEU A 423 47.05 18.78 17.11
CA LEU A 423 45.77 19.47 17.34
C LEU A 423 45.70 20.88 16.73
N LYS A 424 46.79 21.61 16.60
CA LYS A 424 46.73 22.95 15.97
C LYS A 424 46.59 22.85 14.47
N ILE A 425 47.26 21.87 13.86
CA ILE A 425 47.37 21.70 12.41
C ILE A 425 46.12 21.04 11.84
N THR A 426 45.58 20.03 12.54
CA THR A 426 44.51 19.16 12.02
C THR A 426 43.11 19.67 12.35
N ARG A 427 42.94 20.96 12.64
CA ARG A 427 41.67 21.54 13.15
C ARG A 427 40.45 21.20 12.31
N GLU A 428 40.60 21.20 10.99
CA GLU A 428 39.52 20.96 10.03
C GLU A 428 39.50 19.50 9.51
N ASN A 429 40.48 18.67 9.89
CA ASN A 429 40.63 17.27 9.46
C ASN A 429 40.54 16.27 10.63
N ARG A 430 40.04 16.70 11.78
CA ARG A 430 39.86 15.85 12.96
C ARG A 430 38.39 15.72 13.36
N VAL A 431 38.08 14.61 14.01
CA VAL A 431 36.81 14.36 14.68
C VAL A 431 37.08 13.97 16.13
N LYS A 432 36.22 14.40 17.06
CA LYS A 432 36.24 13.92 18.45
C LYS A 432 35.30 12.74 18.57
N ARG A 433 35.80 11.60 19.05
CA ARG A 433 35.08 10.33 19.18
C ARG A 433 35.41 9.77 20.55
N GLY A 434 34.41 9.67 21.43
CA GLY A 434 34.64 9.41 22.85
C GLY A 434 35.55 10.47 23.50
N HIS A 435 36.57 10.01 24.23
CA HIS A 435 37.56 10.87 24.88
C HIS A 435 38.76 11.28 24.01
N SER A 436 38.88 10.72 22.79
CA SER A 436 40.04 10.93 21.91
C SER A 436 39.72 11.75 20.67
N TYR A 437 40.77 12.27 20.03
CA TYR A 437 40.70 12.87 18.70
C TYR A 437 41.24 11.90 17.66
N TYR A 438 40.57 11.85 16.52
CA TYR A 438 40.95 11.04 15.38
C TYR A 438 41.12 11.94 14.17
N ILE A 439 42.13 11.68 13.35
CA ILE A 439 42.51 12.53 12.22
C ILE A 439 42.49 11.71 10.94
N LYS A 440 42.00 12.29 9.83
CA LYS A 440 41.99 11.61 8.53
C LYS A 440 43.40 11.11 8.19
N LYS A 441 43.52 9.81 7.93
CA LYS A 441 44.81 9.16 7.65
C LYS A 441 45.50 9.79 6.44
N ASP A 442 44.76 10.01 5.35
CA ASP A 442 45.29 10.60 4.11
C ASP A 442 45.91 11.98 4.34
N PHE A 443 45.30 12.78 5.22
CA PHE A 443 45.84 14.09 5.58
C PHE A 443 47.16 13.97 6.35
N ILE A 444 47.28 12.97 7.22
CA ILE A 444 48.54 12.70 7.94
C ILE A 444 49.62 12.21 6.99
N VAL A 445 49.31 11.33 6.03
CA VAL A 445 50.25 10.86 5.01
C VAL A 445 50.78 12.03 4.17
N MET A 446 49.91 12.94 3.72
CA MET A 446 50.35 14.14 2.98
C MET A 446 51.24 15.07 3.82
N LEU A 447 50.96 15.19 5.12
CA LEU A 447 51.81 15.97 6.03
C LEU A 447 53.15 15.30 6.30
N GLU A 448 53.18 13.98 6.44
CA GLU A 448 54.39 13.19 6.60
C GLU A 448 55.30 13.37 5.38
N GLU A 449 54.75 13.25 4.17
CA GLU A 449 55.48 13.49 2.93
C GLU A 449 56.11 14.89 2.90
N LEU A 450 55.35 15.90 3.31
CA LEU A 450 55.81 17.28 3.30
C LEU A 450 56.90 17.54 4.35
N ILE A 451 56.74 17.02 5.57
CA ILE A 451 57.64 17.28 6.70
C ILE A 451 58.89 16.43 6.63
N ILE A 452 58.76 15.14 6.28
CA ILE A 452 59.83 14.16 6.38
C ILE A 452 60.53 13.98 5.04
N HIS A 453 59.77 13.85 3.94
CA HIS A 453 60.34 13.48 2.64
C HIS A 453 60.72 14.67 1.75
N ARG A 454 59.93 15.76 1.78
CA ARG A 454 60.15 16.95 0.94
C ARG A 454 60.99 18.04 1.60
N SER A 455 61.24 17.96 2.91
CA SER A 455 61.94 19.02 3.62
C SER A 455 63.48 18.89 3.52
N LYS A 456 64.16 20.02 3.37
CA LYS A 456 65.64 20.12 3.41
C LYS A 456 66.10 20.95 4.59
N VAL A 457 67.27 20.63 5.12
CA VAL A 457 67.91 21.47 6.13
C VAL A 457 68.43 22.73 5.45
N PHE A 458 68.05 23.93 5.93
CA PHE A 458 68.50 25.17 5.31
C PHE A 458 69.91 25.59 5.78
N ASN A 459 70.68 26.18 4.86
CA ASN A 459 71.91 26.95 5.14
C ASN A 459 71.60 28.46 5.07
N ASN A 460 72.43 29.30 5.72
CA ASN A 460 72.16 30.70 6.08
C ASN A 460 71.92 31.71 4.91
N GLU A 461 71.70 31.28 3.68
CA GLU A 461 71.68 32.15 2.48
C GLU A 461 70.28 32.41 1.89
N LEU A 462 69.18 31.97 2.52
CA LEU A 462 67.82 32.10 1.96
C LEU A 462 66.92 33.06 2.75
N SER A 463 66.11 33.85 2.03
CA SER A 463 65.04 34.69 2.62
C SER A 463 63.83 33.82 2.95
N LEU A 464 63.88 33.18 4.13
CA LEU A 464 62.90 32.20 4.56
C LEU A 464 61.74 32.83 5.34
N ILE A 465 60.52 32.34 5.09
CA ILE A 465 59.31 32.71 5.83
C ILE A 465 58.68 31.48 6.50
N LEU A 466 58.16 31.66 7.71
CA LEU A 466 57.56 30.59 8.49
C LEU A 466 56.19 30.17 7.93
N LEU A 467 55.81 28.90 8.14
CA LEU A 467 54.49 28.36 7.76
C LEU A 467 53.30 29.23 8.18
N TYR A 468 53.31 29.76 9.40
CA TYR A 468 52.20 30.60 9.86
C TYR A 468 52.15 31.95 9.13
N GLN A 469 53.31 32.49 8.74
CA GLN A 469 53.40 33.72 7.97
C GLN A 469 52.99 33.48 6.51
N SER A 470 53.39 32.35 5.92
CA SER A 470 52.97 31.95 4.58
C SER A 470 51.46 31.68 4.53
N GLN A 471 50.90 31.00 5.54
CA GLN A 471 49.45 30.82 5.67
C GLN A 471 48.72 32.16 5.76
N LYS A 472 49.18 33.09 6.62
CA LYS A 472 48.60 34.43 6.72
C LYS A 472 48.66 35.19 5.40
N TYR A 473 49.78 35.08 4.69
CA TYR A 473 49.96 35.71 3.40
C TYR A 473 49.00 35.11 2.36
N PHE A 474 48.92 33.78 2.27
CA PHE A 474 47.97 33.07 1.41
C PHE A 474 46.53 33.51 1.69
N ASN A 475 46.07 33.41 2.94
CA ASN A 475 44.71 33.78 3.32
C ASN A 475 44.39 35.25 3.00
N ARG A 476 45.37 36.15 3.11
CA ARG A 476 45.18 37.57 2.74
C ARG A 476 45.02 37.76 1.24
N VAL A 477 45.77 37.01 0.43
CA VAL A 477 45.79 37.15 -1.03
C VAL A 477 44.63 36.40 -1.69
N THR A 478 44.36 35.16 -1.27
CA THR A 478 43.34 34.29 -1.87
C THR A 478 41.98 34.39 -1.19
N LYS A 479 41.90 34.98 0.02
CA LYS A 479 40.73 34.88 0.91
C LYS A 479 40.34 33.43 1.26
N GLY A 480 41.24 32.47 1.05
CA GLY A 480 40.99 31.05 1.25
C GLY A 480 41.02 30.58 2.71
N THR A 481 40.53 29.37 2.93
CA THR A 481 40.51 28.69 4.24
C THR A 481 41.84 27.99 4.54
N LEU A 482 41.98 27.44 5.75
CA LEU A 482 43.15 26.65 6.11
C LEU A 482 43.25 25.36 5.28
N ILE A 483 42.12 24.72 4.97
CA ILE A 483 42.07 23.61 4.01
C ILE A 483 42.63 24.03 2.64
N ASP A 484 42.24 25.20 2.12
CA ASP A 484 42.67 25.64 0.79
C ASP A 484 44.17 25.90 0.76
N TYR A 485 44.71 26.46 1.84
CA TYR A 485 46.15 26.62 2.01
C TYR A 485 46.90 25.27 1.98
N TYR A 486 46.41 24.23 2.69
CA TYR A 486 47.05 22.92 2.65
C TYR A 486 46.91 22.23 1.29
N LYS A 487 45.77 22.36 0.61
CA LYS A 487 45.59 21.85 -0.77
C LYS A 487 46.59 22.51 -1.73
N PHE A 488 46.72 23.83 -1.65
CA PHE A 488 47.74 24.58 -2.40
C PHE A 488 49.12 24.03 -2.09
N LEU A 489 49.45 23.90 -0.79
CA LEU A 489 50.77 23.48 -0.36
C LEU A 489 51.15 22.08 -0.87
N PHE A 490 50.24 21.11 -0.76
CA PHE A 490 50.46 19.74 -1.23
C PHE A 490 50.60 19.66 -2.75
N LYS A 491 49.85 20.47 -3.51
CA LYS A 491 49.95 20.54 -4.98
C LYS A 491 51.13 21.36 -5.48
N SER A 492 51.61 22.31 -4.67
CA SER A 492 52.71 23.19 -5.05
C SER A 492 54.04 22.44 -5.04
N ALA A 493 54.92 22.73 -6.00
CA ALA A 493 56.28 22.19 -6.06
C ALA A 493 57.28 22.96 -5.17
N ILE A 494 56.77 23.73 -4.18
CA ILE A 494 57.60 24.60 -3.35
C ILE A 494 58.54 23.77 -2.49
N GLN A 495 59.81 24.16 -2.45
CA GLN A 495 60.80 23.54 -1.59
C GLN A 495 60.53 23.92 -0.13
N VAL A 496 60.40 22.90 0.73
CA VAL A 496 60.18 23.08 2.16
C VAL A 496 61.51 22.97 2.89
N TYR A 497 61.72 23.81 3.89
CA TYR A 497 62.94 23.81 4.69
C TYR A 497 62.65 23.60 6.18
N ILE A 498 63.56 22.91 6.87
CA ILE A 498 63.52 22.68 8.33
C ILE A 498 64.83 23.12 8.99
N LYS A 499 64.75 23.54 10.25
CA LYS A 499 65.94 23.86 11.07
C LYS A 499 66.55 22.55 11.62
N PRO A 500 67.90 22.40 11.66
CA PRO A 500 68.54 21.21 12.21
C PRO A 500 68.01 20.86 13.62
N GLY A 501 67.73 19.58 13.87
CA GLY A 501 67.29 19.07 15.18
C GLY A 501 65.89 19.52 15.61
N LYS A 502 65.08 20.13 14.73
CA LYS A 502 63.74 20.60 15.06
C LYS A 502 62.70 20.15 14.04
N LEU A 503 61.89 19.16 14.42
CA LEU A 503 60.72 18.72 13.65
C LEU A 503 59.46 19.52 14.01
N GLY A 504 58.60 19.71 12.99
CA GLY A 504 57.21 20.19 13.10
C GLY A 504 56.81 21.38 12.23
N LEU A 505 55.52 21.43 11.85
CA LEU A 505 54.94 22.39 10.90
C LEU A 505 55.17 23.87 11.25
N ASN A 506 55.10 24.25 12.53
CA ASN A 506 55.40 25.62 12.98
C ASN A 506 56.89 26.00 12.85
N LYS A 507 57.71 25.11 12.31
CA LYS A 507 59.14 25.26 12.08
C LYS A 507 59.51 24.90 10.64
N LEU A 508 58.50 24.77 9.76
CA LEU A 508 58.71 24.71 8.32
C LEU A 508 58.88 26.14 7.81
N TYR A 509 59.84 26.25 6.91
CA TYR A 509 60.20 27.47 6.24
C TYR A 509 60.04 27.29 4.74
N PHE A 510 59.66 28.38 4.09
CA PHE A 510 59.49 28.44 2.64
C PHE A 510 60.36 29.58 2.12
N ASP A 511 60.96 29.41 0.96
CA ASP A 511 61.58 30.52 0.27
C ASP A 511 60.51 31.56 -0.09
N LYS A 512 60.72 32.82 0.31
CA LYS A 512 59.72 33.88 0.17
C LYS A 512 59.39 34.17 -1.29
N GLN A 513 60.37 34.11 -2.19
CA GLN A 513 60.18 34.41 -3.60
C GLN A 513 59.43 33.28 -4.30
N GLN A 514 59.84 32.03 -4.08
CA GLN A 514 59.15 30.85 -4.62
C GLN A 514 57.70 30.76 -4.13
N LEU A 515 57.45 31.01 -2.84
CA LEU A 515 56.09 30.99 -2.30
C LEU A 515 55.24 32.08 -2.96
N THR A 516 55.76 33.30 -3.09
CA THR A 516 54.99 34.42 -3.68
C THR A 516 54.59 34.11 -5.12
N GLN A 517 55.55 33.64 -5.94
CA GLN A 517 55.30 33.25 -7.34
C GLN A 517 54.28 32.10 -7.44
N ALA A 518 54.39 31.09 -6.58
CA ALA A 518 53.46 29.97 -6.57
C ALA A 518 52.04 30.38 -6.18
N ILE A 519 51.88 31.29 -5.20
CA ILE A 519 50.57 31.80 -4.79
C ILE A 519 49.94 32.66 -5.91
N GLU A 520 50.74 33.50 -6.58
CA GLU A 520 50.26 34.30 -7.72
C GLU A 520 49.81 33.41 -8.88
N SER A 521 50.57 32.35 -9.19
CA SER A 521 50.21 31.35 -10.21
C SER A 521 48.94 30.60 -9.85
N PHE A 522 48.77 30.26 -8.57
CA PHE A 522 47.56 29.61 -8.05
C PHE A 522 46.31 30.49 -8.21
N VAL A 523 46.42 31.79 -7.89
CA VAL A 523 45.32 32.77 -8.06
C VAL A 523 44.95 32.97 -9.54
N TYR A 524 45.93 32.90 -10.44
CA TYR A 524 45.68 33.01 -11.88
C TYR A 524 44.90 31.79 -12.40
N LEU A 525 45.32 30.58 -12.02
CA LEU A 525 44.68 29.32 -12.44
C LEU A 525 43.26 29.17 -11.88
N GLU A 526 42.97 29.59 -10.65
CA GLU A 526 41.59 29.55 -10.12
C GLU A 526 40.64 30.51 -10.85
N LYS A 527 41.13 31.61 -11.42
CA LYS A 527 40.31 32.56 -12.19
C LYS A 527 39.99 32.12 -13.62
N GLU A 528 40.74 31.18 -14.19
CA GLU A 528 40.45 30.61 -15.52
C GLU A 528 39.46 29.43 -15.46
N VAL A 529 39.20 28.88 -14.27
CA VAL A 529 38.31 27.72 -14.07
C VAL A 529 36.92 28.12 -13.53
N THR A 530 36.75 29.38 -13.09
CA THR A 530 35.46 30.01 -12.74
C THR A 530 34.99 30.91 -13.86
#